data_AF-A0A960WGH0-F1
#
_entry.id   AF-A0A960WGH0-F1
#
_cell.length_a   1.000
_cell.length_b   1.000
_cell.length_c   1.000
_cell.angle_alpha   90.00
_cell.angle_beta   90.00
_cell.angle_gamma   90.00
#
_symmetry.space_group_name_H-M   'P 1'
#
loop_
_entity.id
_entity.type
_entity.pdbx_description
1 polymer ?
#
loop_
_entity_poly.entity_id
_entity_poly.type
_entity_poly.pdbx_seq_one_letter_code
_entity_poly.pdbx_strand_id
1 'polypeptide(L)'
;MKDRAHILVVNCGSSSVKIELFQIAENSATDPLFIASGNAERLNSEKASCKIDSGEASAENSPQPGLNVEKAIRFIFSEFEKKNLFQADSRVAI
;
A
#
# COMPACT_ATOMS: atom_id res chain seq x y z
N MET A 1 -15.82 17.84 -7.34
CA MET A 1 -14.57 17.08 -7.16
C MET A 1 -14.49 16.10 -8.32
N LYS A 2 -13.38 16.02 -9.04
CA LYS A 2 -13.21 14.94 -10.04
C LYS A 2 -12.91 13.66 -9.27
N ASP A 3 -13.66 12.61 -9.52
CA ASP A 3 -13.43 11.31 -8.88
C ASP A 3 -12.08 10.77 -9.36
N ARG A 4 -11.13 10.60 -8.45
CA ARG A 4 -9.83 10.01 -8.78
C ARG A 4 -9.93 8.51 -8.59
N ALA A 5 -9.75 7.76 -9.68
CA ALA A 5 -9.70 6.31 -9.62
C ALA A 5 -8.36 5.85 -9.04
N HIS A 6 -8.41 4.82 -8.20
CA HIS A 6 -7.23 4.18 -7.63
C HIS A 6 -7.21 2.71 -8.04
N ILE A 7 -6.01 2.18 -8.29
CA ILE A 7 -5.78 0.75 -8.52
C ILE A 7 -5.03 0.22 -7.31
N LEU A 8 -5.53 -0.86 -6.73
CA LEU A 8 -4.74 -1.72 -5.87
C LEU A 8 -4.27 -2.92 -6.66
N VAL A 9 -2.95 -3.14 -6.68
CA VAL A 9 -2.34 -4.38 -7.15
C VAL A 9 -2.02 -5.22 -5.91
N VAL A 10 -2.60 -6.40 -5.81
CA VAL A 10 -2.37 -7.34 -4.70
C VAL A 10 -1.67 -8.58 -5.23
N ASN A 11 -0.44 -8.80 -4.79
CA ASN A 11 0.36 -9.98 -5.11
C ASN A 11 0.48 -10.86 -3.85
N CYS A 12 -0.19 -12.00 -3.87
CA CYS A 12 -0.16 -12.98 -2.79
C CYS A 12 0.83 -14.11 -3.11
N GLY A 13 1.94 -14.14 -2.38
CA GLY A 13 2.84 -15.29 -2.33
C GLY A 13 2.36 -16.36 -1.35
N SER A 14 3.07 -17.48 -1.30
CA SER A 14 2.75 -18.58 -0.36
C SER A 14 2.91 -18.20 1.11
N SER A 15 3.76 -17.22 1.42
CA SER A 15 4.04 -16.74 2.78
C SER A 15 4.18 -15.21 2.88
N SER A 16 3.70 -14.49 1.85
CA SER A 16 3.80 -13.04 1.78
C SER A 16 2.61 -12.43 1.04
N VAL A 17 2.36 -11.16 1.30
CA VAL A 17 1.40 -10.34 0.56
C VAL A 17 2.06 -8.99 0.28
N LYS A 18 2.14 -8.62 -0.99
CA LYS A 18 2.54 -7.27 -1.41
C LYS A 18 1.32 -6.56 -1.99
N ILE A 19 1.09 -5.33 -1.54
CA ILE A 19 0.05 -4.44 -2.06
C ILE A 19 0.72 -3.18 -2.57
N GLU A 20 0.33 -2.75 -3.77
CA GLU A 20 0.77 -1.49 -4.36
C GLU A 20 -0.46 -0.64 -4.70
N LEU A 21 -0.43 0.63 -4.32
CA LEU A 21 -1.47 1.61 -4.57
C LEU A 21 -1.02 2.56 -5.67
N PHE A 22 -1.85 2.67 -6.72
CA PHE A 22 -1.66 3.60 -7.81
C PHE A 22 -2.85 4.53 -7.95
N GLN A 23 -2.60 5.77 -8.35
CA GLN A 23 -3.63 6.74 -8.73
C GLN A 23 -3.68 6.85 -10.25
N ILE A 24 -4.89 6.82 -10.82
CA ILE A 24 -5.13 7.08 -12.24
C ILE A 24 -5.71 8.50 -12.38
N ALA A 25 -5.13 9.30 -13.28
CA ALA A 25 -5.76 10.53 -13.71
C ALA A 25 -6.80 10.23 -14.82
N GLU A 26 -8.04 10.69 -14.63
CA GLU A 26 -9.08 10.59 -15.65
C GLU A 26 -8.60 11.19 -16.99
N ASN A 27 -8.84 10.47 -18.09
CA ASN A 27 -8.50 10.89 -19.46
C ASN A 27 -7.00 11.14 -19.74
N SER A 28 -6.11 10.60 -18.93
CA SER A 28 -4.67 10.68 -19.20
C SER A 28 -4.19 9.40 -19.88
N ALA A 29 -3.45 9.55 -21.00
CA ALA A 29 -2.69 8.46 -21.61
C ALA A 29 -1.38 8.15 -20.84
N THR A 30 -1.22 8.73 -19.65
CA THR A 30 -0.05 8.56 -18.79
C THR A 30 -0.20 7.36 -17.88
N ASP A 31 0.95 6.75 -17.55
CA ASP A 31 1.01 5.60 -16.66
C ASP A 31 0.42 5.92 -15.28
N PRO A 32 -0.16 4.92 -14.59
CA PRO A 32 -0.64 5.08 -13.22
C PRO A 32 0.47 5.60 -12.30
N LEU A 33 0.17 6.61 -11.50
CA LEU A 33 1.12 7.17 -10.54
C LEU A 33 1.21 6.23 -9.34
N PHE A 34 2.41 5.69 -9.07
CA PHE A 34 2.68 4.97 -7.84
C PHE A 34 2.55 5.90 -6.63
N ILE A 35 1.75 5.50 -5.65
CA ILE A 35 1.51 6.26 -4.42
C ILE A 35 2.24 5.62 -3.25
N ALA A 36 2.03 4.31 -3.05
CA ALA A 36 2.58 3.59 -1.91
C ALA A 36 2.58 2.08 -2.11
N SER A 37 3.34 1.40 -1.27
CA SER A 37 3.31 -0.06 -1.16
C SER A 37 3.26 -0.51 0.28
N GLY A 38 2.70 -1.70 0.50
CA GLY A 38 2.78 -2.43 1.75
C GLY A 38 3.24 -3.85 1.45
N ASN A 39 4.15 -4.37 2.27
CA ASN A 39 4.65 -5.73 2.14
C ASN A 39 4.58 -6.42 3.49
N ALA A 40 3.84 -7.53 3.55
CA ALA A 40 3.81 -8.43 4.68
C ALA A 40 4.54 -9.72 4.33
N GLU A 41 5.52 -10.09 5.14
CA GLU A 41 6.37 -11.27 4.91
C GLU A 41 6.29 -12.25 6.07
N ARG A 42 6.62 -13.52 5.78
CA ARG A 42 6.65 -14.62 6.75
C ARG A 42 5.30 -14.79 7.47
N LEU A 43 4.20 -14.63 6.74
CA LEU A 43 2.84 -14.77 7.25
C LEU A 43 2.64 -16.13 7.92
N ASN A 44 1.74 -16.19 8.89
CA ASN A 44 1.48 -17.36 9.74
C ASN A 44 2.72 -17.85 10.52
N SER A 45 3.70 -16.96 10.76
CA SER A 45 4.89 -17.23 11.58
C SER A 45 4.98 -16.24 12.74
N GLU A 46 5.71 -16.61 13.80
CA GLU A 46 6.11 -15.68 14.86
C GLU A 46 7.01 -14.55 14.36
N LYS A 47 7.68 -14.78 13.21
CA LYS A 47 8.55 -13.80 12.56
C LYS A 47 7.83 -12.97 11.50
N ALA A 48 6.50 -13.02 11.47
CA ALA A 48 5.72 -12.22 10.55
C ALA A 48 5.95 -10.73 10.80
N SER A 49 6.04 -9.97 9.71
CA SER A 49 6.30 -8.53 9.74
C SER A 49 5.58 -7.83 8.61
N CYS A 50 5.18 -6.59 8.83
CA CYS A 50 4.60 -5.74 7.81
C CYS A 50 5.41 -4.45 7.66
N LYS A 51 5.68 -4.08 6.42
CA LYS A 51 6.37 -2.86 6.02
C LYS A 51 5.44 -1.99 5.19
N ILE A 52 5.36 -0.71 5.49
CA ILE A 52 4.64 0.28 4.66
C ILE A 52 5.64 1.28 4.11
N ASP A 53 5.58 1.51 2.81
CA ASP A 53 6.40 2.48 2.09
C ASP A 53 5.48 3.44 1.33
N SER A 54 5.35 4.66 1.84
CA SER A 54 4.53 5.73 1.25
C SER A 54 5.37 6.79 0.55
N GLY A 55 6.61 6.48 0.15
CA GLY A 55 7.53 7.44 -0.46
C GLY A 55 8.14 8.46 0.51
N GLU A 56 7.83 8.34 1.82
CA GLU A 56 8.50 9.10 2.88
C GLU A 56 9.79 8.40 3.31
N ALA A 57 10.80 9.16 3.74
CA ALA A 57 12.18 8.69 3.96
C ALA A 57 12.37 7.57 5.01
N SER A 58 11.32 7.15 5.70
CA SER A 58 11.36 6.04 6.65
C SER A 58 10.19 5.09 6.43
N ALA A 59 10.43 4.00 5.70
CA ALA A 59 9.48 2.90 5.66
C ALA A 59 9.41 2.23 7.05
N GLU A 60 8.21 2.13 7.61
CA GLU A 60 8.00 1.59 8.94
C GLU A 60 7.87 0.07 8.87
N ASN A 61 8.78 -0.63 9.57
CA ASN A 61 8.71 -2.08 9.76
C ASN A 61 8.06 -2.37 11.11
N SER A 62 6.88 -2.98 11.10
CA SER A 62 6.18 -3.42 12.31
C SER A 62 6.24 -4.95 12.44
N PRO A 63 6.83 -5.49 13.52
CA PRO A 63 6.70 -6.90 13.86
C PRO A 63 5.22 -7.22 14.15
N GLN A 64 4.70 -8.28 13.53
CA GLN A 64 3.30 -8.69 13.67
C GLN A 64 3.21 -10.21 13.82
N PRO A 65 3.59 -10.78 14.98
CA PRO A 65 3.58 -12.23 15.18
C PRO A 65 2.21 -12.85 14.91
N GLY A 66 2.17 -13.93 14.12
CA GLY A 66 0.92 -14.62 13.79
C GLY A 66 -0.01 -13.87 12.82
N LEU A 67 0.51 -12.85 12.12
CA LEU A 67 -0.23 -12.16 11.06
C LEU A 67 -0.56 -13.14 9.92
N ASN A 68 -1.84 -13.29 9.61
CA ASN A 68 -2.33 -14.06 8.47
C ASN A 68 -2.62 -13.13 7.27
N VAL A 69 -2.93 -13.70 6.11
CA VAL A 69 -3.16 -12.94 4.86
C VAL A 69 -4.27 -11.90 5.01
N GLU A 70 -5.42 -12.26 5.57
CA GLU A 70 -6.54 -11.33 5.72
C GLU A 70 -6.15 -10.13 6.60
N LYS A 71 -5.55 -10.40 7.77
CA LYS A 71 -5.10 -9.36 8.69
C LYS A 71 -4.01 -8.49 8.07
N ALA A 72 -3.11 -9.07 7.27
CA ALA A 72 -2.08 -8.33 6.55
C ALA A 72 -2.70 -7.34 5.56
N ILE A 73 -3.66 -7.78 4.74
CA ILE A 73 -4.34 -6.91 3.77
C ILE A 73 -5.08 -5.77 4.49
N ARG A 74 -5.85 -6.09 5.54
CA ARG A 74 -6.56 -5.08 6.34
C ARG A 74 -5.62 -4.09 7.01
N PHE A 75 -4.51 -4.57 7.55
CA PHE A 75 -3.50 -3.72 8.18
C PHE A 75 -2.90 -2.74 7.17
N ILE A 76 -2.41 -3.25 6.03
CA ILE A 76 -1.83 -2.41 4.98
C ILE A 76 -2.84 -1.36 4.50
N PHE A 77 -4.10 -1.75 4.28
CA PHE A 77 -5.14 -0.84 3.84
C PHE A 77 -5.43 0.26 4.88
N SER A 78 -5.56 -0.11 6.15
CA SER A 78 -5.72 0.84 7.27
C SER A 78 -4.57 1.86 7.32
N GLU A 79 -3.33 1.44 7.08
CA GLU A 79 -2.18 2.36 7.06
C GLU A 79 -2.24 3.34 5.89
N PHE A 80 -2.71 2.89 4.71
CA PHE A 80 -2.96 3.79 3.59
C PHE A 80 -4.05 4.83 3.89
N GLU A 81 -5.13 4.42 4.56
CA GLU A 81 -6.20 5.33 4.98
C GLU A 81 -5.72 6.34 6.02
N LYS A 82 -5.00 5.90 7.06
CA LYS A 82 -4.45 6.79 8.11
C LYS A 82 -3.51 7.86 7.54
N LYS A 83 -2.73 7.49 6.52
CA LYS A 83 -1.84 8.41 5.79
C LYS A 83 -2.57 9.25 4.73
N ASN A 84 -3.89 9.13 4.61
CA ASN A 84 -4.73 9.83 3.63
C ASN A 84 -4.26 9.66 2.17
N LEU A 85 -3.70 8.49 1.83
CA LEU A 85 -3.05 8.26 0.54
C LEU A 85 -4.04 8.18 -0.63
N PHE A 86 -5.32 7.94 -0.34
CA PHE A 86 -6.41 7.98 -1.32
C PHE A 86 -6.91 9.41 -1.62
N GLN A 87 -6.47 10.39 -0.83
CA GLN A 87 -6.83 11.81 -0.99
C GLN A 87 -5.65 12.68 -1.43
N ALA A 88 -4.45 12.10 -1.54
CA ALA A 88 -3.24 12.86 -1.84
C ALA A 88 -3.45 13.70 -3.11
N ASP A 89 -3.61 15.01 -2.93
CA ASP A 89 -3.44 15.97 -4.00
C ASP A 89 -2.03 15.75 -4.53
N SER A 90 -1.94 15.26 -5.77
CA SER A 90 -0.71 15.33 -6.54
C SER A 90 -0.38 16.81 -6.68
N ARG A 91 0.23 17.39 -5.64
CA ARG A 91 1.10 18.56 -5.75
C ARG A 91 2.32 18.07 -6.53
N VAL A 92 2.11 17.84 -7.82
CA VAL A 92 3.18 18.02 -8.78
C VAL A 92 3.44 19.52 -8.73
N ALA A 93 4.34 19.92 -7.84
CA ALA A 93 5.02 21.19 -7.99
C ALA A 93 5.84 21.05 -9.28
N ILE A 94 5.29 21.57 -10.38
CA ILE A 94 6.03 21.83 -11.62
C ILE A 94 6.82 23.11 -11.39
#